data_AF-A0A4Y2FB75-F1
#
_entry.id   AF-A0A4Y2FB75-F1
#
_cell.length_a   1.000
_cell.length_b   1.000
_cell.length_c   1.000
_cell.angle_alpha   90.00
_cell.angle_beta   90.00
_cell.angle_gamma   90.00
#
_symmetry.space_group_name_H-M   'P 1'
#
loop_
_entity.id
_entity.type
_entity.pdbx_description
1 polymer ?
#
loop_
_entity_poly.entity_id
_entity_poly.type
_entity_poly.pdbx_seq_one_letter_code
_entity_poly.pdbx_strand_id
1 'polypeptide(L)'
;MKFINVLRKNPNFNEVIQIFKNPNSDPEIIAQAGERFLLELYGYSDVKSKESMSLNDYRYICFTKSAYKSKFNMASLPPIEAEARQHSFRTYHQIQQWYWNEQNAEQWGWNRNKNGLIPVTTLEPPAPEILLKLISCKCKKGCQKACGCRKAGLKCSVICKNCSGTCDNSQVPSHDGDEEEETETVFEQTYDGIGNEEDRDENDNPIADDAVCDVSIDTEDDELATPGPPRTAKRRRLR
;
A
#
# COMPACT_ATOMS: atom_id res chain seq x y z
N MET A 1 -12.66 -6.84 -22.88
CA MET A 1 -12.37 -7.20 -21.47
C MET A 1 -11.10 -8.06 -21.38
N LYS A 2 -9.96 -7.44 -21.08
CA LYS A 2 -8.68 -8.15 -20.86
C LYS A 2 -8.78 -9.16 -19.68
N PHE A 3 -9.60 -8.85 -18.67
CA PHE A 3 -9.78 -9.66 -17.45
C PHE A 3 -10.36 -11.07 -17.68
N ILE A 4 -11.42 -11.23 -18.48
CA ILE A 4 -11.98 -12.56 -18.77
C ILE A 4 -10.94 -13.45 -19.49
N ASN A 5 -10.06 -12.85 -20.29
CA ASN A 5 -8.97 -13.58 -20.94
C ASN A 5 -7.89 -14.01 -19.93
N VAL A 6 -7.59 -13.20 -18.90
CA VAL A 6 -6.70 -13.56 -17.80
C VAL A 6 -7.29 -14.73 -17.01
N LEU A 7 -8.59 -14.67 -16.66
CA LEU A 7 -9.27 -15.77 -15.97
C LEU A 7 -9.24 -17.08 -16.76
N ARG A 8 -9.41 -17.00 -18.09
CA ARG A 8 -9.42 -18.19 -18.96
C ARG A 8 -8.04 -18.80 -19.17
N LYS A 9 -6.98 -17.99 -19.09
CA LYS A 9 -5.58 -18.43 -19.27
C LYS A 9 -5.00 -19.07 -18.01
N ASN A 10 -5.58 -18.79 -16.84
CA ASN A 10 -5.07 -19.24 -15.55
C ASN A 10 -6.07 -20.22 -14.91
N PRO A 11 -6.00 -21.53 -15.25
CA PRO A 11 -6.93 -22.53 -14.73
C PRO A 11 -6.86 -22.68 -13.19
N ASN A 12 -5.76 -22.24 -12.57
CA ASN A 12 -5.56 -22.23 -11.12
C ASN A 12 -6.62 -21.37 -10.39
N PHE A 13 -7.20 -20.37 -11.05
CA PHE A 13 -8.24 -19.53 -10.43
C PHE A 13 -9.53 -20.28 -10.13
N ASN A 14 -9.77 -21.44 -10.73
CA ASN A 14 -10.94 -22.25 -10.38
C ASN A 14 -10.91 -22.66 -8.91
N GLU A 15 -9.74 -23.01 -8.37
CA GLU A 15 -9.59 -23.38 -6.96
C GLU A 15 -9.93 -22.21 -6.04
N VAL A 16 -9.39 -21.01 -6.35
CA VAL A 16 -9.72 -19.76 -5.65
C VAL A 16 -11.22 -19.49 -5.70
N ILE A 17 -11.86 -19.61 -6.86
CA ILE A 17 -13.30 -19.37 -7.01
C ILE A 17 -14.11 -20.34 -6.15
N GLN A 18 -13.74 -21.62 -6.07
CA GLN A 18 -14.45 -22.59 -5.22
C GLN A 18 -14.34 -22.23 -3.74
N ILE A 19 -13.17 -21.76 -3.29
CA ILE A 19 -12.97 -21.28 -1.91
C ILE A 19 -13.91 -20.12 -1.61
N PHE A 20 -13.98 -19.12 -2.49
CA PHE A 20 -14.81 -17.94 -2.27
C PHE A 20 -16.31 -18.23 -2.35
N LYS A 21 -16.72 -19.27 -3.08
CA LYS A 21 -18.13 -19.71 -3.14
C LYS A 21 -18.59 -20.45 -1.88
N ASN A 22 -17.70 -21.15 -1.20
CA ASN A 22 -18.08 -21.96 -0.03
C ASN A 22 -18.42 -21.07 1.20
N PRO A 23 -19.66 -21.14 1.75
CA PRO A 23 -20.09 -20.32 2.89
C PRO A 23 -19.38 -20.65 4.20
N ASN A 24 -18.69 -21.79 4.27
CA ASN A 24 -17.97 -22.26 5.45
C ASN A 24 -16.44 -22.23 5.25
N SER A 25 -15.96 -21.46 4.28
CA SER A 25 -14.52 -21.31 4.07
C SER A 25 -13.88 -20.61 5.26
N ASP A 26 -12.77 -21.17 5.72
CA ASP A 26 -11.99 -20.58 6.79
C ASP A 26 -11.38 -19.23 6.35
N PRO A 27 -11.39 -18.19 7.20
CA PRO A 27 -10.82 -16.88 6.86
C PRO A 27 -9.36 -16.95 6.40
N GLU A 28 -8.53 -17.80 6.99
CA GLU A 28 -7.13 -17.93 6.60
C GLU A 28 -7.01 -18.49 5.18
N ILE A 29 -7.82 -19.49 4.85
CA ILE A 29 -7.86 -20.07 3.50
C ILE A 29 -8.36 -19.05 2.46
N ILE A 30 -9.34 -18.20 2.83
CA ILE A 30 -9.82 -17.10 1.97
C ILE A 30 -8.70 -16.08 1.73
N ALA A 31 -7.97 -15.70 2.78
CA ALA A 31 -6.86 -14.76 2.68
C ALA A 31 -5.75 -15.30 1.75
N GLN A 32 -5.32 -16.53 1.95
CA GLN A 32 -4.30 -17.20 1.12
C GLN A 32 -4.76 -17.35 -0.34
N ALA A 33 -6.03 -17.69 -0.56
CA ALA A 33 -6.59 -17.79 -1.90
C ALA A 33 -6.60 -16.44 -2.63
N GLY A 34 -6.95 -15.36 -1.92
CA GLY A 34 -6.91 -14.01 -2.46
C GLY A 34 -5.49 -13.50 -2.70
N GLU A 35 -4.53 -13.85 -1.85
CA GLU A 35 -3.11 -13.55 -2.04
C GLU A 35 -2.57 -14.22 -3.31
N ARG A 36 -2.81 -15.53 -3.47
CA ARG A 36 -2.43 -16.27 -4.69
C ARG A 36 -3.05 -15.67 -5.94
N PHE A 37 -4.32 -15.26 -5.86
CA PHE A 37 -5.00 -14.59 -6.97
C PHE A 37 -4.28 -13.29 -7.37
N LEU A 38 -3.89 -12.47 -6.39
CA LEU A 38 -3.19 -11.22 -6.63
C LEU A 38 -1.77 -11.44 -7.17
N LEU A 39 -1.03 -12.43 -6.66
CA LEU A 39 0.29 -12.79 -7.20
C LEU A 39 0.21 -13.12 -8.70
N GLU A 40 -0.72 -14.00 -9.09
CA GLU A 40 -0.93 -14.33 -10.52
C GLU A 40 -1.42 -13.11 -11.33
N LEU A 41 -2.31 -12.28 -10.75
CA LEU A 41 -2.83 -11.07 -11.40
C LEU A 41 -1.72 -10.06 -11.72
N TYR A 42 -0.73 -9.94 -10.82
CA TYR A 42 0.42 -9.05 -11.00
C TYR A 42 1.58 -9.71 -11.76
N GLY A 43 1.39 -10.93 -12.29
CA GLY A 43 2.32 -11.57 -13.20
C GLY A 43 3.38 -12.45 -12.53
N TYR A 44 3.21 -12.83 -11.27
CA TYR A 44 4.07 -13.84 -10.65
C TYR A 44 3.69 -15.24 -11.16
N SER A 45 4.60 -15.85 -11.94
CA SER A 45 4.36 -17.11 -12.65
C SER A 45 4.75 -18.37 -11.88
N ASP A 46 5.52 -18.23 -10.80
CA ASP A 46 6.08 -19.36 -10.04
C ASP A 46 5.34 -19.65 -8.71
N VAL A 47 4.02 -19.45 -8.68
CA VAL A 47 3.16 -19.76 -7.52
C VAL A 47 3.19 -21.26 -7.14
N LYS A 48 3.78 -22.11 -7.99
CA LYS A 48 3.89 -23.57 -7.82
C LYS A 48 5.24 -24.04 -7.27
N SER A 49 6.24 -23.17 -7.12
CA SER A 49 7.49 -23.57 -6.48
C SER A 49 7.31 -23.78 -4.98
N LYS A 50 8.17 -24.61 -4.39
CA LYS A 50 8.09 -25.07 -3.00
C LYS A 50 8.32 -23.95 -1.96
N GLU A 51 8.89 -22.84 -2.38
CA GLU A 51 9.05 -21.65 -1.56
C GLU A 51 7.86 -20.73 -1.80
N SER A 52 6.97 -20.65 -0.82
CA SER A 52 5.83 -19.74 -0.88
C SER A 52 6.32 -18.29 -0.86
N MET A 53 6.34 -17.64 -2.03
CA MET A 53 6.55 -16.19 -2.14
C MET A 53 5.35 -15.45 -1.55
N SER A 54 5.57 -14.58 -0.56
CA SER A 54 4.51 -13.70 -0.05
C SER A 54 4.28 -12.52 -0.98
N LEU A 55 3.10 -11.89 -0.87
CA LEU A 55 2.78 -10.68 -1.60
C LEU A 55 3.71 -9.52 -1.22
N ASN A 56 4.16 -9.46 0.04
CA ASN A 56 5.11 -8.46 0.51
C ASN A 56 6.49 -8.65 -0.13
N ASP A 57 6.99 -9.89 -0.22
CA ASP A 57 8.26 -10.22 -0.87
C ASP A 57 8.21 -9.88 -2.37
N TYR A 58 7.12 -10.29 -3.03
CA TYR A 58 6.92 -9.98 -4.44
C TYR A 58 6.79 -8.47 -4.69
N ARG A 59 6.05 -7.75 -3.83
CA ARG A 59 5.95 -6.29 -3.87
C ARG A 59 7.32 -5.62 -3.74
N TYR A 60 8.17 -6.12 -2.86
CA TYR A 60 9.54 -5.62 -2.70
C TYR A 60 10.37 -5.84 -3.96
N ILE A 61 10.29 -7.02 -4.60
CA ILE A 61 10.93 -7.30 -5.89
C ILE A 61 10.43 -6.34 -6.98
N CYS A 62 9.12 -6.10 -7.07
CA CYS A 62 8.55 -5.14 -8.02
C CYS A 62 9.06 -3.72 -7.77
N PHE A 63 9.15 -3.32 -6.49
CA PHE A 63 9.66 -2.02 -6.09
C PHE A 63 11.13 -1.84 -6.45
N THR A 64 12.01 -2.78 -6.10
CA THR A 64 13.44 -2.67 -6.39
C THR A 64 13.71 -2.60 -7.88
N LYS A 65 13.01 -3.40 -8.69
CA LYS A 65 13.09 -3.34 -10.17
C LYS A 65 12.63 -2.01 -10.75
N SER A 66 11.71 -1.33 -10.08
CA SER A 66 11.08 -0.10 -10.60
C SER A 66 11.68 1.18 -10.05
N ALA A 67 12.31 1.13 -8.86
CA ALA A 67 12.88 2.29 -8.17
C ALA A 67 14.01 2.97 -8.95
N TYR A 68 14.73 2.24 -9.80
CA TYR A 68 15.77 2.80 -10.67
C TYR A 68 15.23 3.50 -11.93
N LYS A 69 13.93 3.36 -12.21
CA LYS A 69 13.30 3.96 -13.40
C LYS A 69 13.01 5.44 -13.14
N SER A 70 13.27 6.29 -14.13
CA SER A 70 13.03 7.73 -14.05
C SER A 70 11.55 8.11 -13.90
N LYS A 71 10.63 7.20 -14.27
CA LYS A 71 9.19 7.32 -14.09
C LYS A 71 8.67 6.04 -13.43
N PHE A 72 8.51 6.09 -12.12
CA PHE A 72 7.92 5.01 -11.34
C PHE A 72 6.48 5.37 -10.96
N ASN A 73 5.52 4.53 -11.34
CA ASN A 73 4.14 4.64 -10.90
C ASN A 73 3.93 3.72 -9.69
N MET A 74 3.67 4.28 -8.53
CA MET A 74 3.42 3.49 -7.31
C MET A 74 2.20 2.57 -7.43
N ALA A 75 1.21 2.93 -8.27
CA ALA A 75 0.02 2.13 -8.51
C ALA A 75 0.29 0.84 -9.29
N SER A 76 1.47 0.68 -9.91
CA SER A 76 1.84 -0.56 -10.60
C SER A 76 2.30 -1.67 -9.63
N LEU A 77 2.53 -1.35 -8.36
CA LEU A 77 2.90 -2.34 -7.36
C LEU A 77 1.69 -3.18 -6.93
N PRO A 78 1.87 -4.49 -6.65
CA PRO A 78 0.86 -5.30 -5.98
C PRO A 78 0.55 -4.72 -4.60
N PRO A 79 -0.68 -4.82 -4.07
CA PRO A 79 -1.00 -4.30 -2.73
C PRO A 79 -0.15 -4.99 -1.65
N ILE A 80 -0.09 -4.43 -0.45
CA ILE A 80 0.54 -5.14 0.68
C ILE A 80 -0.35 -6.31 1.12
N GLU A 81 0.25 -7.33 1.73
CA GLU A 81 -0.44 -8.54 2.17
C GLU A 81 -1.64 -8.24 3.10
N ALA A 82 -1.48 -7.30 4.04
CA ALA A 82 -2.55 -6.90 4.96
C ALA A 82 -3.75 -6.28 4.24
N GLU A 83 -3.52 -5.48 3.20
CA GLU A 83 -4.59 -4.89 2.38
C GLU A 83 -5.26 -5.94 1.50
N ALA A 84 -4.47 -6.84 0.91
CA ALA A 84 -4.95 -7.99 0.15
C ALA A 84 -5.86 -8.89 1.00
N ARG A 85 -5.49 -9.15 2.25
CA ARG A 85 -6.28 -9.92 3.21
C ARG A 85 -7.64 -9.27 3.46
N GLN A 86 -7.67 -7.97 3.76
CA GLN A 86 -8.92 -7.25 4.00
C GLN A 86 -9.78 -7.17 2.73
N HIS A 87 -9.18 -6.97 1.56
CA HIS A 87 -9.88 -7.01 0.29
C HIS A 87 -10.52 -8.38 0.05
N SER A 88 -9.79 -9.46 0.33
CA SER A 88 -10.28 -10.84 0.19
C SER A 88 -11.50 -11.10 1.07
N PHE A 89 -11.49 -10.62 2.32
CA PHE A 89 -12.66 -10.72 3.21
C PHE A 89 -13.87 -9.98 2.67
N ARG A 90 -13.70 -8.74 2.19
CA ARG A 90 -14.82 -7.99 1.63
C ARG A 90 -15.39 -8.63 0.38
N THR A 91 -14.51 -9.14 -0.50
CA THR A 91 -14.90 -9.85 -1.71
C THR A 91 -15.63 -11.15 -1.37
N TYR A 92 -15.16 -11.90 -0.37
CA TYR A 92 -15.83 -13.09 0.13
C TYR A 92 -17.24 -12.76 0.62
N HIS A 93 -17.38 -11.79 1.52
CA HIS A 93 -18.67 -11.35 2.03
C HIS A 93 -19.63 -10.92 0.90
N GLN A 94 -19.13 -10.18 -0.08
CA GLN A 94 -19.93 -9.77 -1.24
C GLN A 94 -20.42 -10.96 -2.07
N ILE A 95 -19.57 -11.96 -2.28
CA ILE A 95 -19.95 -13.20 -2.98
C ILE A 95 -21.01 -13.95 -2.17
N GLN A 96 -20.82 -14.10 -0.86
CA GLN A 96 -21.78 -14.80 0.01
C GLN A 96 -23.15 -14.13 0.01
N GLN A 97 -23.22 -12.79 -0.02
CA GLN A 97 -24.48 -12.08 -0.19
C GLN A 97 -25.19 -12.40 -1.51
N TRP A 98 -24.44 -12.58 -2.62
CA TRP A 98 -25.04 -12.99 -3.89
C TRP A 98 -25.63 -14.41 -3.87
N TYR A 99 -25.14 -15.26 -2.97
CA TYR A 99 -25.70 -16.60 -2.70
C TYR A 99 -26.75 -16.60 -1.58
N TRP A 100 -27.18 -15.42 -1.11
CA TRP A 100 -28.15 -15.27 -0.03
C TRP A 100 -27.69 -15.84 1.32
N ASN A 101 -26.37 -15.93 1.53
CA ASN A 101 -25.78 -16.32 2.80
C ASN A 101 -25.55 -15.06 3.63
N GLU A 102 -26.37 -14.87 4.67
CA GLU A 102 -26.23 -13.75 5.59
C GLU A 102 -25.03 -13.97 6.53
N GLN A 103 -24.08 -13.02 6.49
CA GLN A 103 -22.91 -13.01 7.35
C GLN A 103 -22.76 -11.63 8.00
N ASN A 104 -22.11 -11.59 9.17
CA ASN A 104 -21.81 -10.32 9.82
C ASN A 104 -20.68 -9.61 9.06
N ALA A 105 -21.01 -8.51 8.38
CA ALA A 105 -20.04 -7.71 7.62
C ALA A 105 -18.80 -7.29 8.44
N GLU A 106 -18.96 -7.04 9.75
CA GLU A 106 -17.84 -6.62 10.61
C GLU A 106 -16.78 -7.70 10.84
N GLN A 107 -17.13 -8.97 10.58
CA GLN A 107 -16.17 -10.08 10.58
C GLN A 107 -15.41 -10.21 9.25
N TRP A 108 -15.82 -9.46 8.21
CA TRP A 108 -15.36 -9.64 6.84
C TRP A 108 -14.83 -8.34 6.22
N GLY A 109 -14.02 -7.61 6.99
CA GLY A 109 -13.28 -6.44 6.50
C GLY A 109 -14.14 -5.19 6.29
N TRP A 110 -15.28 -5.10 6.97
CA TRP A 110 -16.10 -3.90 7.07
C TRP A 110 -16.11 -3.38 8.51
N ASN A 111 -16.30 -2.07 8.68
CA ASN A 111 -16.61 -1.43 9.95
C ASN A 111 -17.97 -0.73 9.82
N ARG A 112 -18.77 -0.71 10.90
CA ARG A 112 -20.02 0.05 10.92
C ARG A 112 -19.79 1.45 11.50
N ASN A 113 -20.31 2.46 10.82
CA ASN A 113 -20.44 3.81 11.35
C ASN A 113 -21.89 4.32 11.23
N LYS A 114 -22.13 5.57 11.64
CA LYS A 114 -23.46 6.20 11.57
C LYS A 114 -24.03 6.29 10.15
N ASN A 115 -23.17 6.23 9.14
CA ASN A 115 -23.50 6.39 7.72
C ASN A 115 -23.53 5.05 6.96
N GLY A 116 -23.31 3.92 7.64
CA GLY A 116 -23.33 2.58 7.03
C GLY A 116 -22.02 1.80 7.21
N LEU A 117 -21.76 0.89 6.28
CA LEU A 117 -20.54 0.09 6.25
C LEU A 117 -19.42 0.88 5.55
N ILE A 118 -18.25 0.91 6.17
CA ILE A 118 -17.01 1.45 5.58
C ILE A 118 -15.98 0.32 5.46
N PRO A 119 -15.20 0.27 4.37
CA PRO A 119 -14.21 -0.78 4.20
C PRO A 119 -13.05 -0.59 5.18
N VAL A 120 -12.61 -1.68 5.80
CA VAL A 120 -11.34 -1.74 6.52
C VAL A 120 -10.24 -1.94 5.48
N THR A 121 -9.45 -0.92 5.17
CA THR A 121 -8.43 -1.04 4.10
C THR A 121 -7.25 -1.89 4.55
N THR A 122 -6.74 -1.64 5.76
CA THR A 122 -5.63 -2.37 6.39
C THR A 122 -5.76 -2.27 7.91
N LEU A 123 -5.16 -3.21 8.64
CA LEU A 123 -4.98 -3.15 10.09
C LEU A 123 -3.56 -2.73 10.50
N GLU A 124 -2.65 -2.68 9.52
CA GLU A 124 -1.27 -2.24 9.73
C GLU A 124 -1.18 -0.72 9.93
N PRO A 125 -0.19 -0.25 10.71
CA PRO A 125 0.09 1.17 10.78
C PRO A 125 0.53 1.71 9.41
N PRO A 126 0.33 3.00 9.13
CA PRO A 126 0.65 3.60 7.83
C PRO A 126 2.15 3.60 7.49
N ALA A 127 3.01 3.39 8.49
CA ALA A 127 4.44 3.19 8.34
C ALA A 127 4.99 2.42 9.55
N PRO A 128 6.14 1.74 9.41
CA PRO A 128 6.87 1.18 10.55
C PRO A 128 7.09 2.20 11.66
N GLU A 129 7.01 1.76 12.91
CA GLU A 129 7.08 2.63 14.09
C GLU A 129 8.38 3.44 14.14
N ILE A 130 9.50 2.85 13.70
CA ILE A 130 10.80 3.54 13.62
C ILE A 130 10.76 4.74 12.67
N LEU A 131 10.03 4.64 11.55
CA LEU A 131 9.85 5.77 10.63
C LEU A 131 8.91 6.82 11.21
N LEU A 132 7.89 6.39 11.98
CA LEU A 132 7.02 7.31 12.70
C LEU A 132 7.80 8.13 13.75
N LYS A 133 8.79 7.51 14.41
CA LYS A 133 9.73 8.17 15.34
C LYS A 133 10.66 9.19 14.65
N LEU A 134 10.75 9.17 13.32
CA LEU A 134 11.55 10.12 12.52
C LEU A 134 10.70 11.24 11.87
N ILE A 135 9.40 11.32 12.17
CA ILE A 135 8.54 12.35 11.58
C ILE A 135 8.82 13.70 12.24
N SER A 136 9.24 14.69 11.44
CA SER A 136 9.42 16.07 11.90
C SER A 136 8.69 17.08 11.01
N CYS A 137 8.21 18.16 11.64
CA CYS A 137 7.52 19.25 10.97
C CYS A 137 8.53 20.33 10.53
N LYS A 138 8.34 20.96 9.37
CA LYS A 138 9.14 22.13 8.93
C LYS A 138 8.66 23.45 9.57
N CYS A 139 7.77 23.39 10.57
CA CYS A 139 7.29 24.61 11.21
C CYS A 139 8.43 25.32 11.93
N LYS A 140 8.36 26.65 11.95
CA LYS A 140 9.35 27.51 12.61
C LYS A 140 8.92 27.96 14.01
N LYS A 141 7.62 27.87 14.33
CA LYS A 141 7.02 28.32 15.60
C LYS A 141 5.83 27.43 15.94
N GLY A 142 5.98 26.51 16.90
CA GLY A 142 4.97 25.50 17.23
C GLY A 142 4.55 24.61 16.04
N CYS A 143 3.87 23.49 16.32
CA CYS A 143 3.26 22.64 15.29
C CYS A 143 1.72 22.69 15.46
N GLN A 144 1.16 23.88 15.26
CA GLN A 144 -0.27 24.21 15.36
C GLN A 144 -1.04 23.78 14.07
N LYS A 145 -2.18 24.43 13.77
CA LYS A 145 -3.07 24.10 12.61
C LYS A 145 -2.36 24.05 11.23
N ALA A 146 -1.27 24.79 11.06
CA ALA A 146 -0.52 24.83 9.80
C ALA A 146 0.49 23.67 9.65
N CYS A 147 0.72 22.87 10.70
CA CYS A 147 1.68 21.78 10.69
C CYS A 147 1.25 20.67 9.72
N GLY A 148 2.16 20.29 8.80
CA GLY A 148 1.95 19.18 7.87
C GLY A 148 1.65 17.86 8.58
N CYS A 149 2.43 17.52 9.61
CA CYS A 149 2.21 16.30 10.41
C CYS A 149 0.78 16.26 10.99
N ARG A 150 0.35 17.33 11.67
CA ARG A 150 -1.00 17.46 12.23
C ARG A 150 -2.10 17.35 11.17
N LYS A 151 -1.93 17.99 10.02
CA LYS A 151 -2.89 17.90 8.91
C LYS A 151 -3.01 16.48 8.35
N ALA A 152 -1.91 15.74 8.34
CA ALA A 152 -1.89 14.32 7.99
C ALA A 152 -2.40 13.41 9.12
N GLY A 153 -2.88 13.95 10.25
CA GLY A 153 -3.33 13.17 11.39
C GLY A 153 -2.21 12.57 12.25
N LEU A 154 -0.95 12.98 12.03
CA LEU A 154 0.23 12.43 12.68
C LEU A 154 0.75 13.35 13.79
N LYS A 155 1.30 12.74 14.84
CA LYS A 155 2.08 13.44 15.87
C LYS A 155 3.51 13.68 15.38
N CYS A 156 4.09 14.81 15.78
CA CYS A 156 5.50 15.07 15.57
C CYS A 156 6.33 14.24 16.55
N SER A 157 7.43 13.67 16.09
CA SER A 157 8.38 13.00 16.98
C SER A 157 9.21 14.00 17.82
N VAL A 158 9.97 13.48 18.77
CA VAL A 158 10.91 14.23 19.62
C VAL A 158 12.03 14.92 18.82
N ILE A 159 12.31 14.48 17.59
CA ILE A 159 13.30 15.14 16.73
C ILE A 159 12.76 16.40 16.04
N CYS A 160 11.47 16.73 16.22
CA CYS A 160 10.83 17.92 15.66
C CYS A 160 11.27 19.22 16.36
N LYS A 161 12.56 19.56 16.26
CA LYS A 161 13.20 20.69 16.94
C LYS A 161 13.09 22.01 16.17
N ASN A 162 12.72 21.97 14.89
CA ASN A 162 12.64 23.15 14.02
C ASN A 162 11.60 24.18 14.49
N CYS A 163 10.64 23.76 15.32
CA CYS A 163 9.62 24.61 15.93
C CYS A 163 10.10 25.34 17.21
N SER A 164 11.42 25.54 17.37
CA SER A 164 12.04 26.19 18.52
C SER A 164 11.76 25.49 19.86
N GLY A 165 11.59 24.17 19.85
CA GLY A 165 11.27 23.38 21.05
C GLY A 165 9.84 23.58 21.60
N THR A 166 8.99 24.35 20.92
CA THR A 166 7.61 24.64 21.34
C THR A 166 6.58 23.72 20.68
N CYS A 167 6.96 22.46 20.41
CA CYS A 167 6.11 21.52 19.69
C CYS A 167 4.90 21.11 20.54
N ASP A 168 3.75 21.72 20.26
CA ASP A 168 2.44 21.36 20.85
C ASP A 168 1.80 20.12 20.18
N ASN A 169 2.48 19.52 19.19
CA ASN A 169 2.05 18.30 18.51
C ASN A 169 3.01 17.13 18.76
N SER A 170 3.85 17.19 19.80
CA SER A 170 4.80 16.12 20.11
C SER A 170 4.09 14.82 20.52
N GLN A 171 4.77 13.70 20.27
CA GLN A 171 4.52 12.47 21.00
C GLN A 171 4.99 12.68 22.45
N VAL A 172 4.13 12.40 23.42
CA VAL A 172 4.52 12.35 24.83
C VAL A 172 5.29 11.03 24.99
N PRO A 173 6.53 11.03 25.52
CA PRO A 173 7.18 9.78 25.88
C PRO A 173 6.28 9.07 26.89
N SER A 174 5.85 7.85 26.58
CA SER A 174 5.39 6.93 27.61
C SER A 174 6.59 6.72 28.54
N HIS A 175 6.47 7.19 29.77
CA HIS A 175 7.45 6.96 30.81
C HIS A 175 7.28 5.51 31.28
N ASP A 176 7.86 4.58 30.53
CA ASP A 176 8.24 3.28 31.06
C ASP A 176 9.64 3.50 31.66
N GLY A 177 9.74 3.26 32.97
CA GLY A 177 10.86 3.70 33.80
C GLY A 177 12.23 3.23 33.31
N ASP A 178 13.15 4.20 33.30
CA ASP A 178 14.61 4.12 33.40
C ASP A 178 15.24 2.71 33.30
N GLU A 179 15.65 2.33 32.09
CA GLU A 179 16.90 1.59 31.88
C GLU A 179 17.70 2.33 30.81
N GLU A 180 18.81 2.93 31.22
CA GLU A 180 19.76 3.65 30.36
C GLU A 180 20.50 2.64 29.47
N GLU A 181 20.08 2.48 28.20
CA GLU A 181 20.95 1.92 27.17
C GLU A 181 21.64 3.06 26.43
N GLU A 182 22.98 3.15 26.59
CA GLU A 182 23.85 4.03 25.84
C GLU A 182 23.75 3.72 24.34
N THR A 183 23.06 4.57 23.59
CA THR A 183 23.12 4.50 22.12
C THR A 183 24.38 5.21 21.64
N GLU A 184 25.44 4.44 21.37
CA GLU A 184 26.62 4.94 20.67
C GLU A 184 26.23 5.51 19.29
N THR A 185 26.68 6.75 19.08
CA THR A 185 26.54 7.49 17.84
C THR A 185 27.46 6.90 16.77
N VAL A 186 26.92 6.11 15.84
CA VAL A 186 27.65 5.72 14.61
C VAL A 186 27.13 6.57 13.45
N PHE A 187 27.76 7.73 13.25
CA PHE A 187 27.66 8.50 12.01
C PHE A 187 29.03 9.05 11.63
N GLU A 188 29.95 8.14 11.28
CA GLU A 188 31.16 8.45 10.51
C GLU A 188 31.10 7.59 9.24
N GLN A 189 30.78 8.20 8.10
CA GLN A 189 31.74 8.70 7.12
C GLN A 189 32.61 7.60 6.50
N THR A 190 32.21 7.13 5.31
CA THR A 190 33.16 6.69 4.28
C THR A 190 32.57 6.96 2.90
N TYR A 191 32.80 8.18 2.39
CA TYR A 191 33.15 8.34 0.99
C TYR A 191 34.67 8.34 0.96
N ASP A 192 35.29 7.30 0.42
CA ASP A 192 36.57 7.37 -0.28
C ASP A 192 36.90 6.02 -0.93
N GLY A 193 37.33 6.06 -2.19
CA GLY A 193 38.05 4.95 -2.84
C GLY A 193 37.38 4.34 -4.06
N ILE A 194 37.40 5.04 -5.19
CA ILE A 194 37.41 4.38 -6.52
C ILE A 194 38.78 3.72 -6.68
N GLY A 195 38.81 2.39 -6.77
CA GLY A 195 39.97 1.61 -7.15
C GLY A 195 39.54 0.53 -8.14
N ASN A 196 40.07 0.58 -9.36
CA ASN A 196 39.89 -0.41 -10.41
C ASN A 196 40.55 -1.73 -10.00
N GLU A 197 39.85 -2.85 -10.11
CA GLU A 197 40.47 -4.16 -10.35
C GLU A 197 39.67 -4.91 -11.41
N GLU A 198 40.41 -5.36 -12.43
CA GLU A 198 39.97 -6.06 -13.63
C GLU A 198 39.68 -7.54 -13.33
N ASP A 199 38.67 -8.05 -14.05
CA ASP A 199 38.45 -9.42 -14.54
C ASP A 199 38.70 -10.64 -13.64
N ARG A 200 37.60 -11.35 -13.34
CA ARG A 200 37.54 -12.83 -13.41
C ARG A 200 36.12 -13.31 -13.68
N ASP A 201 35.97 -13.99 -14.82
CA ASP A 201 34.79 -14.76 -15.23
C ASP A 201 34.44 -15.86 -14.23
N GLU A 202 33.15 -16.05 -13.94
CA GLU A 202 32.55 -17.39 -13.95
C GLU A 202 31.01 -17.32 -14.04
N ASN A 203 30.49 -17.98 -15.06
CA ASN A 203 29.11 -18.36 -15.35
C ASN A 203 28.10 -18.22 -14.21
N ASP A 204 27.09 -17.38 -14.43
CA ASP A 204 25.75 -17.61 -13.88
C ASP A 204 24.68 -17.48 -14.97
N ASN A 205 23.86 -18.53 -14.99
CA ASN A 205 22.79 -18.82 -15.92
C ASN A 205 21.71 -17.72 -15.89
N PRO A 206 21.20 -17.19 -17.02
CA PRO A 206 20.18 -16.16 -16.98
C PRO A 206 18.86 -16.73 -16.45
N ILE A 207 18.48 -16.30 -15.25
CA ILE A 207 17.11 -16.43 -14.74
C ILE A 207 16.22 -15.60 -15.69
N ALA A 208 15.29 -16.28 -16.34
CA ALA A 208 14.45 -15.74 -17.41
C ALA A 208 13.80 -14.37 -17.07
N ASP A 209 14.00 -13.43 -17.99
CA ASP A 209 13.66 -12.00 -17.94
C ASP A 209 12.16 -11.66 -18.14
N ASP A 210 11.21 -12.56 -17.86
CA ASP A 210 9.83 -12.38 -18.36
C ASP A 210 8.77 -11.96 -17.32
N ALA A 211 9.12 -11.68 -16.06
CA ALA A 211 8.15 -11.15 -15.09
C ALA A 211 8.03 -9.62 -15.19
N VAL A 212 7.28 -9.17 -16.19
CA VAL A 212 6.91 -7.76 -16.40
C VAL A 212 5.82 -7.37 -15.39
N CYS A 213 6.18 -6.64 -14.34
CA CYS A 213 5.25 -5.98 -13.42
C CYS A 213 4.63 -4.69 -14.02
N ASP A 214 4.28 -4.73 -15.31
CA ASP A 214 3.54 -3.66 -16.00
C ASP A 214 2.07 -4.08 -16.12
N VAL A 215 1.37 -4.05 -14.99
CA VAL A 215 -0.10 -4.08 -15.03
C VAL A 215 -0.55 -2.65 -15.29
N SER A 216 -0.73 -2.30 -16.57
CA SER A 216 -1.40 -1.07 -16.95
C SER A 216 -2.90 -1.20 -16.64
N ILE A 217 -3.29 -0.86 -15.41
CA ILE A 217 -4.69 -0.61 -15.06
C ILE A 217 -4.99 0.81 -15.55
N ASP A 218 -5.51 0.92 -16.78
CA ASP A 218 -6.08 2.15 -17.27
C ASP A 218 -7.31 2.47 -16.41
N THR A 219 -7.15 3.31 -15.40
CA THR A 219 -8.29 4.01 -14.80
C THR A 219 -8.71 5.05 -15.83
N GLU A 220 -9.73 4.74 -16.61
CA GLU A 220 -10.46 5.78 -17.33
C GLU A 220 -11.03 6.73 -16.27
N ASP A 221 -10.35 7.86 -16.05
CA ASP A 221 -10.92 9.02 -15.37
C ASP A 221 -12.09 9.49 -16.24
N ASP A 222 -13.27 8.93 -15.99
CA ASP A 222 -14.52 9.48 -16.50
C ASP A 222 -14.78 10.76 -15.69
N GLU A 223 -14.10 11.84 -16.07
CA GLU A 223 -14.43 13.19 -15.63
C GLU A 223 -15.88 13.47 -16.07
N LEU A 224 -16.82 13.23 -15.16
CA LEU A 224 -18.15 13.81 -15.23
C LEU A 224 -17.98 15.33 -15.25
N ALA A 225 -18.03 15.89 -16.45
CA ALA A 225 -17.97 17.32 -16.70
C ALA A 225 -18.99 18.05 -15.82
N THR A 226 -18.49 18.77 -14.81
CA THR A 226 -19.31 19.70 -14.04
C THR A 226 -19.74 20.86 -14.95
N PRO A 227 -21.03 21.23 -15.01
CA PRO A 227 -21.46 22.38 -15.78
C PRO A 227 -20.81 23.65 -15.22
N GLY A 228 -20.07 24.37 -16.07
CA GLY A 228 -19.48 25.66 -15.73
C GLY A 228 -20.55 26.71 -15.36
N PRO A 229 -20.18 27.76 -14.60
CA PRO A 229 -21.12 28.77 -14.14
C PRO A 229 -21.74 29.56 -15.31
N PRO A 230 -22.99 30.06 -15.16
CA PRO A 230 -23.69 30.72 -16.24
C PRO A 230 -22.98 32.02 -16.65
N ARG A 231 -22.75 32.19 -17.95
CA ARG A 231 -22.29 33.44 -18.55
C ARG A 231 -23.27 34.56 -18.23
N THR A 232 -22.83 35.54 -17.44
CA THR A 232 -23.58 36.77 -17.20
C THR A 232 -23.80 37.53 -18.51
N ALA A 233 -25.05 37.72 -18.89
CA ALA A 233 -25.44 38.57 -20.02
C ALA A 233 -24.98 40.02 -19.78
N LYS A 234 -24.22 40.58 -20.74
CA LYS A 234 -23.90 42.01 -20.76
C LYS A 234 -25.21 42.81 -20.89
N ARG A 235 -25.56 43.58 -19.86
CA ARG A 235 -26.61 44.61 -19.96
C ARG A 235 -26.17 45.66 -20.97
N ARG A 236 -26.91 45.75 -22.07
CA ARG A 236 -26.83 46.84 -23.06
C ARG A 236 -27.29 48.13 -22.35
N ARG A 237 -26.39 49.10 -22.15
CA ARG A 237 -26.79 50.45 -21.70
C ARG A 237 -27.43 51.16 -22.89
N LEU A 238 -28.67 51.59 -22.71
CA LEU A 238 -29.36 52.55 -23.57
C LEU A 238 -28.69 53.92 -23.43
N ARG A 239 -28.20 54.46 -24.55
CA ARG A 239 -28.36 55.86 -24.98
C ARG A 239 -28.24 55.90 -26.48
#